data_AF-A0A8S3GB25-F1
#
_entry.id   AF-A0A8S3GB25-F1
#
_cell.length_a   1.000
_cell.length_b   1.000
_cell.length_c   1.000
_cell.angle_alpha   90.00
_cell.angle_beta   90.00
_cell.angle_gamma   90.00
#
_symmetry.space_group_name_H-M   'P 1'
#
loop_
_entity.id
_entity.type
_entity.pdbx_description
1 polymer ?
#
loop_
_entity_poly.entity_id
_entity_poly.type
_entity_poly.pdbx_seq_one_letter_code
_entity_poly.pdbx_strand_id
1 'polypeptide(L)'
;SEIVKPVVDSTLRILKAYAPRILSADVDRLLQEIVEKEIKTYLHTANMITSALPHNDYRLQHILSFLSVNRVDSIYRQRVMYDIIRLTTFPNDDIRLRIFKLQAQIICNEMQMTNDEVQEYQKLLVDYKDFRSVIAAFLAGCQLMNED
;
A
#
# COMPACT_ATOMS: atom_id res chain seq x y z
N SER A 1 -14.21 14.75 14.66
CA SER A 1 -13.24 13.64 14.70
C SER A 1 -13.46 12.82 13.43
N GLU A 2 -12.83 13.21 12.33
CA GLU A 2 -12.87 12.40 11.11
C GLU A 2 -11.95 11.21 11.34
N ILE A 3 -12.55 10.11 11.81
CA ILE A 3 -11.87 8.83 11.93
C ILE A 3 -11.35 8.49 10.53
N VAL A 4 -10.04 8.47 10.41
CA VAL A 4 -9.28 8.04 9.23
C VAL A 4 -9.83 6.66 8.84
N LYS A 5 -10.67 6.64 7.80
CA LYS A 5 -11.21 5.39 7.26
C LYS A 5 -10.02 4.48 6.91
N PRO A 6 -10.11 3.18 7.19
CA PRO A 6 -9.00 2.25 6.99
C PRO A 6 -8.50 2.36 5.56
N VAL A 7 -7.19 2.53 5.44
CA VAL A 7 -6.45 2.70 4.20
C VAL A 7 -6.69 1.55 3.19
N VAL A 8 -7.12 0.39 3.67
CA VAL A 8 -7.48 -0.77 2.84
C VAL A 8 -8.66 -0.47 1.90
N ASP A 9 -9.52 0.51 2.23
CA ASP A 9 -10.59 1.00 1.35
C ASP A 9 -10.15 2.11 0.36
N SER A 10 -8.88 2.55 0.33
CA SER A 10 -8.45 3.63 -0.58
C SER A 10 -8.18 3.11 -1.98
N THR A 11 -7.38 2.04 -2.12
CA THR A 11 -6.96 1.50 -3.43
C THR A 11 -8.17 1.01 -4.25
N LEU A 12 -9.10 0.28 -3.63
CA LEU A 12 -10.32 -0.15 -4.33
C LEU A 12 -11.20 1.04 -4.75
N ARG A 13 -11.30 2.07 -3.89
CA ARG A 13 -12.11 3.25 -4.15
C ARG A 13 -11.54 4.09 -5.29
N ILE A 14 -10.23 4.29 -5.33
CA ILE A 14 -9.58 5.02 -6.42
C ILE A 14 -9.66 4.23 -7.73
N LEU A 15 -9.44 2.91 -7.70
CA LEU A 15 -9.61 2.07 -8.89
C LEU A 15 -11.04 2.15 -9.43
N LYS A 16 -12.06 2.10 -8.56
CA LYS A 16 -13.47 2.27 -8.96
C LYS A 16 -13.76 3.66 -9.53
N ALA A 17 -13.18 4.72 -8.98
CA ALA A 17 -13.34 6.08 -9.50
C ALA A 17 -12.72 6.24 -10.89
N TYR A 18 -11.67 5.47 -11.21
CA TYR A 18 -10.96 5.51 -12.48
C TYR A 18 -11.48 4.50 -13.50
N ALA A 19 -12.17 3.43 -13.06
CA ALA A 19 -12.69 2.37 -13.91
C ALA A 19 -13.49 2.86 -15.15
N PRO A 20 -14.35 3.90 -15.08
CA PRO A 20 -15.05 4.41 -16.26
C PRO A 20 -14.12 4.92 -17.37
N ARG A 21 -12.90 5.36 -17.04
CA ARG A 21 -11.92 5.92 -17.99
C ARG A 21 -11.21 4.86 -18.82
N ILE A 22 -11.29 3.57 -18.46
CA ILE A 22 -10.61 2.47 -19.17
C ILE A 22 -10.98 2.41 -20.65
N LEU A 23 -12.22 2.76 -21.00
CA LEU A 23 -12.69 2.67 -22.39
C LEU A 23 -12.13 3.77 -23.30
N SER A 24 -11.56 4.83 -22.72
CA SER A 24 -11.14 6.04 -23.44
C SER A 24 -9.67 6.41 -23.24
N ALA A 25 -8.95 5.67 -22.40
CA ALA A 25 -7.58 5.97 -22.02
C ALA A 25 -6.68 4.75 -22.18
N ASP A 26 -5.40 5.01 -22.42
CA ASP A 26 -4.35 4.01 -22.28
C ASP A 26 -4.33 3.49 -20.83
N VAL A 27 -4.53 2.17 -20.67
CA VAL A 27 -4.66 1.51 -19.37
C VAL A 27 -3.36 1.61 -18.57
N ASP A 28 -2.20 1.58 -19.23
CA ASP A 28 -0.90 1.71 -18.57
C ASP A 28 -0.75 3.07 -17.93
N ARG A 29 -1.00 4.11 -18.72
CA ARG A 29 -0.96 5.49 -18.25
C ARG A 29 -1.97 5.75 -17.14
N LEU A 30 -3.17 5.17 -17.25
CA LEU A 30 -4.22 5.32 -16.23
C LEU A 30 -3.83 4.64 -14.92
N LEU A 31 -3.25 3.44 -14.99
CA LEU A 31 -2.80 2.70 -13.83
C LEU A 31 -1.60 3.40 -13.15
N GLN A 32 -0.65 3.91 -13.94
CA GLN A 32 0.46 4.71 -13.42
C GLN A 32 -0.04 5.97 -12.70
N GLU A 33 -1.03 6.69 -13.25
CA GLU A 33 -1.67 7.85 -12.60
C GLU A 33 -2.25 7.48 -11.22
N ILE A 34 -2.92 6.33 -11.13
CA ILE A 34 -3.51 5.81 -9.88
C ILE A 34 -2.42 5.51 -8.85
N VAL A 35 -1.36 4.79 -9.27
CA VAL A 35 -0.23 4.41 -8.40
C VAL A 35 0.48 5.65 -7.86
N GLU A 36 0.81 6.62 -8.72
CA GLU A 36 1.45 7.86 -8.32
C GLU A 36 0.61 8.66 -7.32
N LYS A 37 -0.70 8.73 -7.56
CA LYS A 37 -1.63 9.45 -6.69
C LYS A 37 -1.76 8.81 -5.31
N GLU A 38 -1.85 7.49 -5.24
CA GLU A 38 -1.86 6.76 -3.96
C GLU A 38 -0.53 6.95 -3.21
N ILE A 39 0.62 6.75 -3.88
CA ILE A 39 1.94 6.94 -3.26
C ILE A 39 2.10 8.36 -2.70
N LYS A 40 1.68 9.38 -3.45
CA LYS A 40 1.72 10.78 -2.99
C LYS A 40 0.87 10.99 -1.73
N THR A 41 -0.27 10.30 -1.63
CA THR A 41 -1.13 10.34 -0.45
C THR A 41 -0.39 9.77 0.77
N TYR A 42 0.29 8.62 0.64
CA TYR A 42 1.07 8.04 1.73
C TYR A 42 2.31 8.84 2.11
N LEU A 43 2.98 9.46 1.15
CA LEU A 43 4.08 10.39 1.39
C LEU A 43 3.62 11.59 2.22
N HIS A 44 2.46 12.16 1.89
CA HIS A 44 1.88 13.26 2.65
C HIS A 44 1.54 12.82 4.08
N THR A 45 0.88 11.67 4.24
CA THR A 45 0.57 11.11 5.56
C THR A 45 1.85 10.86 6.37
N ALA A 46 2.92 10.35 5.76
CA ALA A 46 4.20 10.11 6.45
C ALA A 46 4.80 11.40 7.04
N ASN A 47 4.70 12.52 6.32
CA ASN A 47 5.14 13.82 6.83
C ASN A 47 4.25 14.35 7.96
N MET A 48 3.00 13.89 8.07
CA MET A 48 2.11 14.20 9.20
C MET A 48 2.32 13.26 10.41
N ILE A 49 2.90 12.07 10.23
CA ILE A 49 3.21 11.15 11.35
C ILE A 49 4.23 11.77 12.30
N THR A 50 5.20 12.53 11.78
CA THR A 50 6.18 13.25 12.61
C THR A 50 5.57 14.28 13.56
N SER A 51 4.29 14.64 13.37
CA SER A 51 3.52 15.53 14.25
C SER A 51 2.34 14.85 14.95
N ALA A 52 2.12 13.55 14.73
CA ALA A 52 0.99 12.82 15.31
C ALA A 52 1.27 12.36 16.75
N LEU A 53 0.24 12.40 17.60
CA LEU A 53 0.28 11.89 18.97
C LEU A 53 0.54 10.36 18.99
N PRO A 54 1.20 9.82 20.04
CA PRO A 54 1.70 8.44 20.09
C PRO A 54 0.65 7.33 19.91
N HIS A 55 -0.64 7.64 20.01
CA HIS A 55 -1.73 6.69 19.88
C HIS A 55 -2.16 6.40 18.42
N ASN A 56 -1.71 7.16 17.43
CA ASN A 56 -2.07 6.97 16.02
C ASN A 56 -0.83 6.81 15.13
N ASP A 57 -0.19 5.65 15.21
CA ASP A 57 0.91 5.31 14.30
C ASP A 57 0.38 4.83 12.94
N TYR A 58 0.38 5.72 11.95
CA TYR A 58 -0.09 5.41 10.59
C TYR A 58 0.79 4.38 9.86
N ARG A 59 1.99 4.04 10.36
CA ARG A 59 2.78 2.91 9.82
C ARG A 59 2.05 1.58 10.02
N LEU A 60 1.21 1.46 11.04
CA LEU A 60 0.40 0.26 11.29
C LEU A 60 -0.77 0.11 10.31
N GLN A 61 -1.20 1.21 9.67
CA GLN A 61 -2.37 1.20 8.81
C GLN A 61 -2.06 0.68 7.40
N HIS A 62 -0.85 0.94 6.89
CA HIS A 62 -0.48 0.53 5.53
C HIS A 62 1.04 0.46 5.32
N ILE A 63 1.48 -0.52 4.53
CA ILE A 63 2.90 -0.72 4.22
C ILE A 63 3.52 0.50 3.54
N LEU A 64 2.80 1.22 2.69
CA LEU A 64 3.34 2.42 2.03
C LEU A 64 3.58 3.57 3.01
N SER A 65 2.82 3.65 4.10
CA SER A 65 3.11 4.61 5.18
C SER A 65 4.44 4.26 5.86
N PHE A 66 4.66 2.98 6.15
CA PHE A 66 5.92 2.48 6.69
C PHE A 66 7.11 2.75 5.74
N LEU A 67 6.99 2.38 4.46
CA LEU A 67 8.05 2.60 3.47
C LEU A 67 8.32 4.11 3.26
N SER A 68 7.28 4.94 3.32
CA SER A 68 7.42 6.40 3.17
C SER A 68 8.15 7.03 4.35
N VAL A 69 7.85 6.63 5.59
CA VAL A 69 8.58 7.10 6.78
C VAL A 69 10.05 6.67 6.74
N ASN A 70 10.32 5.45 6.30
CA ASN A 70 11.67 4.91 6.20
C ASN A 70 12.44 5.39 4.94
N ARG A 71 11.87 6.33 4.16
CA ARG A 71 12.49 6.92 2.95
C ARG A 71 12.95 5.88 1.92
N VAL A 72 12.24 4.76 1.84
CA VAL A 72 12.50 3.69 0.85
C VAL A 72 12.33 4.24 -0.57
N ASP A 73 13.11 3.74 -1.53
CA ASP A 73 13.07 4.21 -2.91
C ASP A 73 11.68 4.11 -3.56
N SER A 74 11.43 5.02 -4.51
CA SER A 74 10.14 5.09 -5.23
C SER A 74 9.82 3.80 -5.97
N ILE A 75 10.81 3.11 -6.53
CA ILE A 75 10.62 1.87 -7.29
C ILE A 75 9.99 0.77 -6.45
N TYR A 76 10.44 0.59 -5.19
CA TYR A 76 9.87 -0.39 -4.28
C TYR A 76 8.46 -0.02 -3.84
N ARG A 77 8.17 1.27 -3.63
CA ARG A 77 6.81 1.74 -3.31
C ARG A 77 5.85 1.51 -4.47
N GLN A 78 6.30 1.74 -5.70
CA GLN A 78 5.54 1.42 -6.91
C GLN A 78 5.31 -0.08 -7.03
N ARG A 79 6.35 -0.89 -6.82
CA ARG A 79 6.24 -2.36 -6.82
C ARG A 79 5.22 -2.86 -5.81
N VAL A 80 5.24 -2.34 -4.58
CA VAL A 80 4.24 -2.65 -3.54
C VAL A 80 2.83 -2.28 -4.02
N MET A 81 2.64 -1.11 -4.63
CA MET A 81 1.31 -0.73 -5.14
C MET A 81 0.80 -1.68 -6.22
N TYR A 82 1.66 -2.07 -7.17
CA TYR A 82 1.29 -3.05 -8.19
C TYR A 82 0.98 -4.43 -7.58
N ASP A 83 1.77 -4.86 -6.59
CA ASP A 83 1.51 -6.09 -5.83
C ASP A 83 0.16 -6.03 -5.09
N ILE A 84 -0.18 -4.90 -4.44
CA ILE A 84 -1.49 -4.71 -3.80
C ILE A 84 -2.61 -4.85 -4.82
N ILE A 85 -2.52 -4.16 -5.96
CA ILE A 85 -3.56 -4.17 -7.00
C ILE A 85 -3.74 -5.58 -7.59
N ARG A 86 -2.63 -6.28 -7.91
CA ARG A 86 -2.70 -7.62 -8.52
C ARG A 86 -3.17 -8.70 -7.53
N LEU A 87 -2.87 -8.55 -6.24
CA LEU A 87 -3.28 -9.51 -5.21
C LEU A 87 -4.69 -9.23 -4.65
N THR A 88 -5.24 -8.03 -4.88
CA THR A 88 -6.59 -7.68 -4.44
C THR A 88 -7.63 -8.61 -5.09
N THR A 89 -8.57 -9.08 -4.27
CA THR A 89 -9.76 -9.80 -4.74
C THR A 89 -10.87 -8.78 -4.95
N PHE A 90 -11.25 -8.58 -6.22
CA PHE A 90 -12.38 -7.73 -6.58
C PHE A 90 -13.66 -8.57 -6.60
N PRO A 91 -14.79 -8.09 -6.04
CA PRO A 91 -16.08 -8.72 -6.24
C PRO A 91 -16.35 -8.94 -7.74
N ASN A 92 -16.89 -10.10 -8.10
CA ASN A 92 -16.88 -10.65 -9.47
C ASN A 92 -17.61 -9.85 -10.56
N ASP A 93 -18.18 -8.68 -10.26
CA ASP A 93 -19.11 -8.00 -11.16
C ASP A 93 -18.49 -6.87 -12.00
N ASP A 94 -17.28 -6.38 -11.70
CA ASP A 94 -16.66 -5.29 -12.47
C ASP A 94 -15.43 -5.73 -13.28
N ILE A 95 -15.65 -5.98 -14.57
CA ILE A 95 -14.61 -6.34 -15.54
C ILE A 95 -13.50 -5.28 -15.64
N ARG A 96 -13.81 -4.00 -15.38
CA ARG A 96 -12.84 -2.90 -15.46
C ARG A 96 -11.79 -3.01 -14.36
N LEU A 97 -12.19 -3.44 -13.16
CA LEU A 97 -11.25 -3.71 -12.07
C LEU A 97 -10.36 -4.91 -12.38
N ARG A 98 -10.88 -5.91 -13.10
CA ARG A 98 -10.07 -7.05 -13.58
C ARG A 98 -9.03 -6.62 -14.61
N ILE A 99 -9.34 -5.63 -15.46
CA ILE A 99 -8.37 -5.06 -16.41
C ILE A 99 -7.22 -4.42 -15.64
N PHE A 100 -7.47 -3.58 -14.64
CA PHE A 100 -6.40 -3.02 -13.80
C PHE A 100 -5.57 -4.09 -13.10
N LYS A 101 -6.21 -5.16 -12.59
CA LYS A 101 -5.52 -6.30 -11.97
C LYS A 101 -4.56 -6.98 -12.94
N LEU A 102 -5.03 -7.27 -14.16
CA LEU A 102 -4.21 -7.90 -15.20
C LEU A 102 -3.06 -6.98 -15.61
N GLN A 103 -3.33 -5.68 -15.77
CA GLN A 103 -2.29 -4.73 -16.14
C GLN A 103 -1.21 -4.60 -15.06
N ALA A 104 -1.59 -4.55 -13.78
CA ALA A 104 -0.64 -4.56 -12.68
C ALA A 104 0.22 -5.84 -12.67
N GLN A 105 -0.36 -7.00 -13.02
CA GLN A 105 0.39 -8.26 -13.15
C GLN A 105 1.39 -8.23 -14.32
N ILE A 106 1.01 -7.65 -15.47
CA ILE A 106 1.90 -7.47 -16.62
C ILE A 106 3.08 -6.59 -16.23
N ILE A 107 2.82 -5.41 -15.67
CA ILE A 107 3.86 -4.47 -15.22
C ILE A 107 4.79 -5.13 -14.20
N CYS A 108 4.26 -5.86 -13.21
CA CYS A 108 5.11 -6.59 -12.25
C CYS A 108 6.03 -7.63 -12.91
N ASN A 109 5.59 -8.26 -14.00
CA ASN A 109 6.41 -9.23 -14.73
C ASN A 109 7.46 -8.55 -15.61
N GLU A 110 7.15 -7.35 -16.13
CA GLU A 110 8.04 -6.56 -16.98
C GLU A 110 9.05 -5.71 -16.19
N MET A 111 8.76 -5.40 -14.93
CA MET A 111 9.72 -4.82 -14.00
C MET A 111 10.90 -5.78 -13.79
N GLN A 112 11.93 -5.62 -14.60
CA GLN A 112 13.20 -6.32 -14.45
C GLN A 112 13.87 -5.80 -13.17
N MET A 113 13.97 -6.67 -12.18
CA MET A 113 14.73 -6.44 -10.97
C MET A 113 15.92 -7.39 -10.97
N THR A 114 17.08 -6.85 -10.64
CA THR A 114 18.28 -7.63 -10.34
C THR A 114 18.03 -8.52 -9.11
N ASN A 115 18.85 -9.55 -8.93
CA ASN A 115 18.74 -10.42 -7.76
C ASN A 115 18.87 -9.64 -6.44
N ASP A 116 19.75 -8.63 -6.42
CA ASP A 116 19.96 -7.78 -5.24
C ASP A 116 18.71 -6.94 -4.92
N GLU A 117 18.07 -6.35 -5.94
CA GLU A 117 16.82 -5.61 -5.77
C GLU A 117 15.67 -6.51 -5.31
N VAL A 118 15.61 -7.77 -5.79
CA VAL A 118 14.61 -8.74 -5.32
C VAL A 118 14.82 -9.08 -3.84
N GLN A 119 16.07 -9.29 -3.42
CA GLN A 119 16.40 -9.56 -2.02
C GLN A 119 16.09 -8.35 -1.13
N GLU A 120 16.43 -7.15 -1.58
CA GLU A 120 16.10 -5.91 -0.87
C GLU A 120 14.58 -5.75 -0.73
N TYR A 121 13.83 -5.98 -1.82
CA TYR A 121 12.38 -5.93 -1.79
C TYR A 121 11.79 -6.93 -0.79
N GLN A 122 12.26 -8.18 -0.79
CA GLN A 122 11.83 -9.19 0.17
C GLN A 122 12.13 -8.79 1.61
N LYS A 123 13.32 -8.23 1.85
CA LYS A 123 13.71 -7.73 3.16
C LYS A 123 12.77 -6.62 3.64
N LEU A 124 12.42 -5.67 2.77
CA LEU A 124 11.46 -4.59 3.11
C LEU A 124 10.09 -5.14 3.52
N LEU A 125 9.60 -6.20 2.86
CA LEU A 125 8.34 -6.85 3.22
C LEU A 125 8.44 -7.57 4.58
N VAL A 126 9.58 -8.20 4.87
CA VAL A 126 9.86 -8.85 6.16
C VAL A 126 9.95 -7.82 7.28
N ASP A 127 10.71 -6.74 7.08
CA ASP A 127 10.85 -5.65 8.06
C ASP A 127 9.49 -5.07 8.45
N TYR A 128 8.58 -4.89 7.47
CA TYR A 128 7.22 -4.44 7.75
C TYR A 128 6.39 -5.46 8.56
N LYS A 129 6.53 -6.75 8.24
CA LYS A 129 5.87 -7.84 9.00
C LYS A 129 6.36 -7.89 10.44
N ASP A 130 7.67 -7.78 10.63
CA ASP A 130 8.30 -7.84 11.95
C ASP A 130 7.91 -6.61 12.78
N PHE A 131 7.91 -5.42 12.18
CA PHE A 131 7.39 -4.19 12.81
C PHE A 131 5.96 -4.40 13.35
N ARG A 132 5.05 -4.95 12.54
CA ARG A 132 3.68 -5.23 12.99
C ARG A 132 3.61 -6.27 14.11
N SER A 133 4.46 -7.29 14.05
CA SER A 133 4.49 -8.38 15.03
C SER A 133 4.98 -7.90 16.40
N VAL A 134 6.03 -7.07 16.43
CA VAL A 134 6.56 -6.46 17.65
C VAL A 134 5.51 -5.56 18.32
N ILE A 135 4.81 -4.72 17.54
CA ILE A 135 3.76 -3.86 18.09
C ILE A 135 2.58 -4.69 18.62
N ALA A 136 2.17 -5.75 17.92
CA ALA A 136 1.11 -6.64 18.41
C ALA A 136 1.50 -7.31 19.74
N ALA A 137 2.74 -7.80 19.87
CA ALA A 137 3.24 -8.39 21.11
C ALA A 137 3.28 -7.37 22.26
N PHE A 138 3.72 -6.13 21.98
CA PHE A 138 3.71 -5.05 22.96
C PHE A 138 2.29 -4.73 23.45
N LEU A 139 1.32 -4.58 22.53
CA LEU A 139 -0.08 -4.30 22.89
C LEU A 139 -0.70 -5.44 23.72
N ALA A 140 -0.41 -6.69 23.37
CA ALA A 140 -0.87 -7.85 24.14
C ALA A 140 -0.29 -7.86 25.56
N GLY A 141 1.00 -7.54 25.71
CA GLY A 141 1.63 -7.40 27.03
C GLY A 141 0.99 -6.30 27.87
N CYS A 142 0.71 -5.13 27.27
CA CYS A 142 0.01 -4.04 27.95
C CYS A 142 -1.42 -4.42 28.35
N GLN A 143 -2.13 -5.24 27.58
CA GLN A 143 -3.48 -5.69 27.92
C GLN A 143 -3.46 -6.61 29.14
N LEU A 144 -2.55 -7.60 29.16
CA LEU A 144 -2.40 -8.51 30.29
C LEU A 144 -2.08 -7.77 31.60
N MET A 145 -1.26 -6.72 31.55
CA MET A 145 -0.93 -5.92 32.74
C MET A 145 -2.07 -5.03 33.26
N ASN A 146 -3.13 -4.81 32.47
CA ASN A 146 -4.30 -4.02 32.87
C ASN A 146 -5.49 -4.90 33.33
N GLU A 147 -5.39 -6.22 33.14
CA GLU A 147 -6.41 -7.19 33.58
C GLU A 147 -6.13 -7.75 35.00
N ASP A 148 -4.96 -7.43 35.58
CA ASP A 148 -4.57 -7.65 36.99
C ASP A 148 -4.72 -6.35 37.83
#